data_AF-U1Q9A2-F1
#
_entry.id   AF-U1Q9A2-F1
#
_cell.length_a   1.000
_cell.length_b   1.000
_cell.length_c   1.000
_cell.angle_alpha   90.00
_cell.angle_beta   90.00
_cell.angle_gamma   90.00
#
_symmetry.space_group_name_H-M   'P 1'
#
loop_
_entity.id
_entity.type
_entity.pdbx_description
1 polymer ?
#
loop_
_entity_poly.entity_id
_entity_poly.type
_entity_poly.pdbx_seq_one_letter_code
_entity_poly.pdbx_strand_id
1 'polypeptide(L)' 'MVARFNLSSIEGISSLSQGDNLQLVVQAPAGGSTYKEVQAPRRIKEGESYIL' A
#
# COMPACT_ATOMS: atom_id res chain seq x y z
N MET A 1 -6.29 -11.04 -15.41
CA MET A 1 -6.10 -11.50 -14.01
C MET A 1 -5.90 -10.27 -13.14
N VAL A 2 -6.52 -10.18 -11.98
CA VAL A 2 -6.41 -9.03 -11.06
C VAL A 2 -6.01 -9.56 -9.69
N ALA A 3 -4.91 -9.06 -9.13
CA ALA A 3 -4.50 -9.34 -7.77
C ALA A 3 -5.18 -8.33 -6.82
N ARG A 4 -5.80 -8.81 -5.74
CA ARG A 4 -6.40 -7.97 -4.69
C ARG A 4 -5.72 -8.28 -3.37
N PHE A 5 -5.34 -7.22 -2.65
CA PHE A 5 -4.71 -7.30 -1.34
C PHE A 5 -5.62 -6.63 -0.32
N ASN A 6 -5.78 -7.26 0.85
CA ASN A 6 -6.41 -6.63 1.99
C ASN A 6 -5.32 -6.23 2.98
N LEU A 7 -4.93 -4.95 2.94
CA LEU A 7 -3.86 -4.39 3.78
C LEU A 7 -4.28 -4.25 5.25
N SER A 8 -5.56 -4.39 5.58
CA SER A 8 -6.04 -4.36 6.96
C SER A 8 -5.88 -5.70 7.69
N SER A 9 -5.60 -6.78 6.95
CA SER A 9 -5.55 -8.15 7.47
C SER A 9 -4.18 -8.81 7.28
N ILE A 10 -3.17 -8.06 6.81
CA ILE A 10 -1.81 -8.55 6.63
C ILE A 10 -0.98 -8.25 7.88
N GLU A 11 -0.25 -9.26 8.34
CA GLU A 11 0.73 -9.13 9.40
C GLU A 11 2.06 -8.59 8.87
N GLY A 12 2.81 -7.87 9.72
CA GLY A 12 4.14 -7.37 9.39
C GLY A 12 4.15 -6.06 8.59
N ILE A 13 3.01 -5.42 8.39
CA ILE A 13 2.92 -4.05 7.85
C ILE A 13 2.37 -3.08 8.89
N SER A 14 2.87 -1.85 8.86
CA SER A 14 2.41 -0.75 9.70
C SER A 14 1.60 0.25 8.87
N SER A 15 0.73 1.01 9.54
CA SER A 15 0.05 2.15 8.93
C SER A 15 1.06 3.19 8.44
N LEU A 16 0.73 3.89 7.34
CA LEU A 16 1.53 5.00 6.82
C LEU A 16 1.36 6.26 7.68
N SER A 17 2.46 6.96 7.92
CA SER A 17 2.49 8.30 8.50
C SER A 17 2.43 9.38 7.41
N GLN A 18 2.32 10.63 7.83
CA GLN A 18 2.22 11.77 6.91
C GLN A 18 3.46 11.89 6.03
N GLY A 19 3.25 11.88 4.71
CA GLY A 19 4.32 11.99 3.72
C GLY A 19 5.12 10.70 3.48
N ASP A 20 4.73 9.57 4.08
CA ASP A 20 5.34 8.27 3.79
C ASP A 20 5.03 7.80 2.37
N ASN A 21 5.95 7.04 1.79
CA ASN A 21 5.73 6.37 0.49
C ASN A 21 5.52 4.87 0.70
N LEU A 22 4.57 4.32 -0.03
CA LEU A 22 4.30 2.89 -0.09
C LEU A 22 4.53 2.40 -1.51
N GLN A 23 5.37 1.37 -1.65
CA GLN A 23 5.59 0.66 -2.90
C GLN A 23 5.06 -0.77 -2.77
N LEU A 24 4.06 -1.12 -3.58
CA LEU A 24 3.63 -2.50 -3.76
C LEU A 24 4.36 -3.11 -4.95
N VAL A 25 5.05 -4.22 -4.72
CA VAL A 25 5.64 -5.05 -5.77
C VAL A 25 4.94 -6.39 -5.76
N VAL A 26 4.34 -6.75 -6.89
CA VAL A 26 3.62 -8.01 -7.07
C VAL A 26 4.36 -8.83 -8.11
N GLN A 27 4.82 -10.01 -7.69
CA GLN A 27 5.46 -10.97 -8.57
C GLN A 27 4.51 -12.14 -8.84
N ALA A 28 4.18 -12.36 -10.11
CA ALA A 28 3.45 -13.52 -10.56
C ALA A 28 4.40 -14.74 -10.59
N PRO A 29 3.91 -15.94 -10.27
CA PRO A 29 4.72 -17.17 -10.30
C PRO A 29 5.39 -17.44 -11.65
N ALA A 30 4.77 -17.00 -12.76
CA ALA A 30 5.30 -17.14 -14.11
C ALA A 30 6.32 -16.04 -14.50
N GLY A 31 6.81 -15.24 -13.56
CA GLY A 31 7.88 -14.26 -13.76
C GLY A 31 7.42 -12.84 -14.11
N GLY A 32 6.11 -12.58 -14.25
CA GLY A 32 5.60 -11.23 -14.47
C GLY A 32 5.67 -10.39 -13.19
N SER A 33 6.28 -9.21 -13.23
CA SER A 33 6.30 -8.28 -12.10
C SER A 33 5.49 -7.02 -12.40
N THR A 34 4.72 -6.56 -11.44
CA THR A 34 4.02 -5.27 -11.49
C THR A 34 4.36 -4.51 -10.22
N TYR A 35 4.64 -3.21 -10.37
CA TYR A 35 4.85 -2.34 -9.23
C TYR A 35 3.84 -1.19 -9.26
N LYS A 36 3.46 -0.72 -8.07
CA LYS A 36 2.65 0.48 -7.88
C LYS A 36 3.16 1.24 -6.67
N GLU A 37 3.40 2.53 -6.84
CA GLU A 37 3.80 3.41 -5.75
C GLU A 37 2.68 4.41 -5.46
N VAL A 38 2.41 4.65 -4.18
CA VAL A 38 1.46 5.64 -3.69
C VAL A 38 2.09 6.39 -2.54
N GLN A 39 1.88 7.71 -2.53
CA GLN A 39 2.39 8.60 -1.49
C GLN A 39 1.27 9.01 -0.56
N ALA A 40 1.51 8.90 0.74
CA ALA A 40 0.60 9.36 1.77
C ALA A 40 0.48 10.89 1.73
N PRO A 41 -0.72 11.46 1.98
CA PRO A 41 -0.90 12.90 2.01
C PRO A 41 0.02 13.56 3.05
N ARG A 42 0.43 14.81 2.76
CA ARG A 42 1.25 15.61 3.69
C ARG A 42 0.57 15.93 5.02
N ARG A 43 -0.74 15.79 5.12
CA ARG A 43 -1.50 15.97 6.36
C ARG A 43 -2.54 14.85 6.46
N ILE A 44 -2.42 14.05 7.50
CA ILE A 44 -3.38 13.02 7.91
C ILE A 44 -3.87 13.46 9.27
N LYS A 45 -5.13 13.85 9.41
CA LYS A 45 -5.68 14.22 10.71
C LYS A 45 -5.70 12.97 11.61
N GLU A 46 -5.34 13.12 12.88
CA GLU A 46 -5.43 12.03 13.86
C GLU A 46 -6.85 11.44 13.89
N GLY A 47 -6.96 10.12 13.73
CA GLY A 47 -8.22 9.40 13.66
C GLY A 47 -8.85 9.27 12.26
N GLU A 48 -8.30 9.93 11.24
CA GLU A 48 -8.79 9.81 9.86
C GLU A 48 -8.02 8.74 9.07
N SER A 49 -8.73 8.02 8.19
CA SER A 49 -8.14 7.06 7.25
C SER A 49 -8.37 7.53 5.81
N TYR A 50 -7.30 7.60 5.02
CA TYR A 50 -7.37 7.99 3.61
C TYR A 50 -7.18 6.76 2.71
N ILE A 51 -8.11 6.52 1.79
CA ILE A 51 -7.98 5.49 0.76
C ILE A 51 -7.22 6.11 -0.42
N LEU A 52 -6.10 5.49 -0.81
CA LEU A 52 -5.22 5.90 -1.92
C LEU A 52 -5.38 5.00 -3.15
#